data_AF-A0A7J3X6V7-F1
#
_entry.id   AF-A0A7J3X6V7-F1
#
_cell.length_a   1.000
_cell.length_b   1.000
_cell.length_c   1.000
_cell.angle_alpha   90.00
_cell.angle_beta   90.00
_cell.angle_gamma   90.00
#
_symmetry.space_group_name_H-M   'P 1'
#
loop_
_entity.id
_entity.type
_entity.pdbx_description
1 polymer ?
#
loop_
_entity_poly.entity_id
_entity_poly.type
_entity_poly.pdbx_seq_one_letter_code
_entity_poly.pdbx_strand_id
1 'polypeptide(L)'
;MERQPLQLGMTIVVRIAEKAFVSPNPSTSLVRYAHAAANLLCLNPLMGPAIELKGGELLVETSHPVLAAVTGAASVAVDGRRAGAWSALYVEKSLSVLAEGRAYVSVRGLRAPAERKVPLSSGATLSMEQSGHNGVSNRLLAALKVPPSLLSDNGDWLQAAYRLQRYFETLMDIIQRGAELVRVSIGGVEYEAWVLEVS
;
A
#
# COMPACT_ATOMS: atom_id res chain seq x y z
N MET A 1 12.08 -19.15 -35.57
CA MET A 1 11.32 -19.16 -34.30
C MET A 1 12.05 -18.22 -33.35
N GLU A 2 11.76 -16.92 -33.45
CA GLU A 2 12.36 -15.92 -32.57
C GLU A 2 11.88 -16.17 -31.14
N ARG A 3 12.83 -16.41 -30.23
CA ARG A 3 12.53 -16.39 -28.80
C ARG A 3 12.21 -14.95 -28.44
N GLN A 4 10.93 -14.66 -28.17
CA GLN A 4 10.57 -13.43 -27.47
C GLN A 4 11.43 -13.33 -26.20
N PRO A 5 12.08 -12.19 -25.94
CA PRO A 5 12.79 -12.01 -24.68
C PRO A 5 11.76 -12.17 -23.56
N LEU A 6 12.09 -13.01 -22.56
CA LEU A 6 11.35 -13.08 -21.30
C LEU A 6 11.24 -11.66 -20.76
N GLN A 7 10.05 -11.07 -20.82
CA GLN A 7 9.75 -9.87 -20.06
C GLN A 7 10.01 -10.22 -18.60
N LEU A 8 11.14 -9.79 -18.07
CA LEU A 8 11.44 -9.88 -16.64
C LEU A 8 10.33 -9.11 -15.93
N GLY A 9 9.42 -9.84 -15.30
CA GLY A 9 8.39 -9.26 -14.44
C GLY A 9 9.07 -8.40 -13.38
N MET A 10 8.44 -7.29 -12.98
CA MET A 10 8.98 -6.48 -11.90
C MET A 10 8.97 -7.34 -10.62
N THR A 11 10.10 -7.36 -9.92
CA THR A 11 10.26 -8.15 -8.69
C THR A 11 10.76 -7.29 -7.54
N ILE A 12 10.37 -7.69 -6.34
CA ILE A 12 10.98 -7.26 -5.08
C ILE A 12 11.73 -8.43 -4.46
N VAL A 13 12.88 -8.14 -3.86
CA VAL A 13 13.72 -9.10 -3.15
C VAL A 13 13.59 -8.86 -1.66
N VAL A 14 13.24 -9.90 -0.93
CA VAL A 14 13.11 -9.86 0.52
C VAL A 14 14.48 -10.08 1.14
N ARG A 15 15.01 -9.07 1.83
CA ARG A 15 16.32 -9.14 2.49
C ARG A 15 16.21 -9.64 3.92
N ILE A 16 15.20 -9.17 4.65
CA ILE A 16 14.89 -9.58 6.02
C ILE A 16 13.40 -9.93 6.07
N ALA A 17 13.07 -11.07 6.69
CA ALA A 17 11.70 -11.52 6.89
C ALA A 17 11.54 -12.23 8.24
N GLU A 18 11.14 -11.49 9.26
CA GLU A 18 10.83 -12.06 10.56
C GLU A 18 9.32 -12.20 10.72
N LYS A 19 8.86 -13.43 11.02
CA LYS A 19 7.43 -13.73 11.25
C LYS A 19 6.52 -13.17 10.13
N ALA A 20 7.02 -13.12 8.91
CA ALA A 20 6.36 -12.58 7.74
C ALA A 20 5.74 -13.69 6.88
N PHE A 21 4.60 -13.38 6.26
CA PHE A 21 3.85 -14.31 5.42
C PHE A 21 3.27 -13.57 4.22
N VAL A 22 3.26 -14.17 3.04
CA VAL A 22 2.37 -13.71 1.98
C VAL A 22 0.96 -14.17 2.32
N SER A 23 0.07 -13.23 2.60
CA SER A 23 -1.34 -13.47 2.86
C SER A 23 -2.13 -13.24 1.56
N PRO A 24 -2.89 -14.23 1.07
CA PRO A 24 -3.49 -14.19 -0.26
C PRO A 24 -4.66 -13.21 -0.39
N ASN A 25 -5.36 -12.95 0.71
CA ASN A 25 -6.48 -12.01 0.78
C ASN A 25 -6.79 -11.63 2.24
N PRO A 26 -7.64 -10.61 2.48
CA PRO A 26 -8.04 -10.21 3.83
C PRO A 26 -8.78 -11.28 4.64
N SER A 27 -9.55 -12.19 4.02
CA SER A 27 -10.31 -13.21 4.75
C SER A 27 -9.42 -14.17 5.56
N THR A 28 -8.19 -14.39 5.09
CA THR A 28 -7.17 -15.19 5.80
C THR A 28 -6.40 -14.40 6.88
N SER A 29 -6.54 -13.07 6.91
CA SER A 29 -5.83 -12.16 7.82
C SER A 29 -6.57 -11.98 9.14
N LEU A 30 -5.82 -11.71 10.23
CA LEU A 30 -6.45 -11.42 11.52
C LEU A 30 -7.05 -10.00 11.53
N VAL A 31 -6.29 -9.01 11.05
CA VAL A 31 -6.76 -7.62 10.94
C VAL A 31 -7.11 -7.35 9.47
N ARG A 32 -8.31 -7.80 9.09
CA ARG A 32 -8.77 -7.82 7.69
C ARG A 32 -8.83 -6.43 7.08
N TYR A 33 -9.28 -5.44 7.86
CA TYR A 33 -9.35 -4.05 7.39
C TYR A 33 -7.98 -3.48 7.02
N ALA A 34 -6.97 -3.67 7.89
CA ALA A 34 -5.61 -3.19 7.61
C ALA A 34 -5.04 -3.82 6.33
N HIS A 35 -5.25 -5.12 6.12
CA HIS A 35 -4.89 -5.80 4.87
C HIS A 35 -5.55 -5.13 3.66
N ALA A 36 -6.88 -5.00 3.68
CA ALA A 36 -7.64 -4.40 2.59
C ALA A 36 -7.20 -2.95 2.31
N ALA A 37 -6.98 -2.15 3.36
CA ALA A 37 -6.52 -0.78 3.25
C ALA A 37 -5.11 -0.69 2.62
N ALA A 38 -4.19 -1.60 2.97
CA ALA A 38 -2.87 -1.64 2.34
C ALA A 38 -2.98 -1.86 0.83
N ASN A 39 -3.87 -2.76 0.38
CA ASN A 39 -4.11 -2.99 -1.05
C ASN A 39 -4.71 -1.76 -1.74
N LEU A 40 -5.73 -1.15 -1.15
CA LEU A 40 -6.39 0.02 -1.71
C LEU A 40 -5.44 1.22 -1.87
N LEU A 41 -4.56 1.45 -0.89
CA LEU A 41 -3.49 2.47 -0.98
C LEU A 41 -2.53 2.21 -2.15
N CYS A 42 -2.31 0.94 -2.50
CA CYS A 42 -1.50 0.54 -3.65
C CYS A 42 -2.29 0.46 -4.97
N LEU A 43 -3.56 0.88 -4.98
CA LEU A 43 -4.46 0.75 -6.13
C LEU A 43 -4.63 -0.71 -6.60
N ASN A 44 -4.45 -1.67 -5.69
CA ASN A 44 -4.74 -3.08 -5.91
C ASN A 44 -6.21 -3.36 -5.63
N PRO A 45 -6.77 -4.47 -6.15
CA PRO A 45 -8.07 -4.96 -5.71
C PRO A 45 -8.12 -5.14 -4.20
N LEU A 46 -9.24 -4.79 -3.59
CA LEU A 46 -9.48 -4.86 -2.14
C LEU A 46 -9.17 -6.26 -1.56
N MET A 47 -9.48 -7.32 -2.32
CA MET A 47 -9.24 -8.73 -1.99
C MET A 47 -7.86 -9.26 -2.40
N GLY A 48 -6.97 -8.39 -2.90
CA GLY A 48 -5.63 -8.75 -3.35
C GLY A 48 -4.73 -9.25 -2.22
N PRO A 49 -3.52 -9.73 -2.56
CA PRO A 49 -2.59 -10.24 -1.59
C PRO A 49 -1.75 -9.13 -0.93
N ALA A 50 -1.28 -9.40 0.28
CA ALA A 50 -0.36 -8.53 1.02
C ALA A 50 0.62 -9.36 1.85
N ILE A 51 1.78 -8.79 2.19
CA ILE A 51 2.71 -9.37 3.16
C ILE A 51 2.18 -9.05 4.57
N GLU A 52 1.84 -10.07 5.35
CA GLU A 52 1.46 -9.95 6.76
C GLU A 52 2.70 -10.14 7.64
N LEU A 53 2.97 -9.17 8.53
CA LEU A 53 3.89 -9.34 9.66
C LEU A 53 3.10 -9.63 10.93
N LYS A 54 3.61 -10.55 11.76
CA LYS A 54 3.11 -10.83 13.12
C LYS A 54 4.05 -10.27 14.20
N GLY A 55 4.65 -9.13 13.92
CA GLY A 55 5.75 -8.50 14.65
C GLY A 55 7.11 -8.78 14.00
N GLY A 56 8.14 -8.04 14.40
CA GLY A 56 9.50 -8.19 13.87
C GLY A 56 9.76 -7.32 12.64
N GLU A 57 10.85 -7.62 11.94
CA GLU A 57 11.35 -6.82 10.82
C GLU A 57 11.06 -7.42 9.43
N LEU A 58 10.72 -6.55 8.49
CA LEU A 58 10.74 -6.82 7.05
C LEU A 58 11.59 -5.76 6.35
N LEU A 59 12.55 -6.20 5.54
CA LEU A 59 13.28 -5.35 4.60
C LEU A 59 13.08 -5.91 3.19
N VAL A 60 12.56 -5.08 2.30
CA VAL A 60 12.45 -5.39 0.88
C VAL A 60 13.25 -4.39 0.06
N GLU A 61 13.91 -4.90 -0.98
CA GLU A 61 14.58 -4.11 -2.00
C GLU A 61 13.83 -4.27 -3.33
N THR A 62 13.80 -3.21 -4.12
CA THR A 62 13.15 -3.22 -5.42
C THR A 62 14.15 -2.92 -6.52
N SER A 63 13.97 -3.58 -7.67
CA SER A 63 14.80 -3.34 -8.86
C SER A 63 14.35 -2.10 -9.65
N HIS A 64 13.12 -1.64 -9.42
CA HIS A 64 12.49 -0.50 -10.07
C HIS A 64 11.62 0.24 -9.07
N PRO A 65 11.34 1.53 -9.27
CA PRO A 65 10.40 2.23 -8.38
C PRO A 65 9.02 1.55 -8.33
N VAL A 66 8.49 1.40 -7.12
CA VAL A 66 7.19 0.77 -6.86
C VAL A 66 6.31 1.63 -5.96
N LEU A 67 5.00 1.51 -6.15
CA LEU A 67 4.02 1.98 -5.18
C LEU A 67 3.82 0.90 -4.12
N ALA A 68 4.04 1.26 -2.86
CA ALA A 68 3.85 0.39 -1.72
C ALA A 68 3.01 1.08 -0.64
N ALA A 69 2.53 0.32 0.33
CA ALA A 69 1.82 0.84 1.48
C ALA A 69 2.02 -0.08 2.67
N VAL A 70 2.06 0.51 3.85
CA VAL A 70 2.12 -0.21 5.12
C VAL A 70 0.97 0.22 6.00
N THR A 71 0.21 -0.73 6.55
CA THR A 71 -0.86 -0.47 7.52
C THR A 71 -0.67 -1.32 8.77
N GLY A 72 -1.42 -1.01 9.84
CA GLY A 72 -1.29 -1.63 11.15
C GLY A 72 -0.28 -0.93 12.05
N ALA A 73 0.21 -1.63 13.07
CA ALA A 73 1.13 -1.10 14.08
C ALA A 73 2.58 -1.32 13.63
N ALA A 74 3.14 -0.36 12.90
CA ALA A 74 4.50 -0.43 12.39
C ALA A 74 5.18 0.94 12.28
N SER A 75 6.49 0.93 12.49
CA SER A 75 7.40 1.99 12.05
C SER A 75 7.89 1.69 10.64
N VAL A 76 7.93 2.70 9.78
CA VAL A 76 8.22 2.56 8.35
C VAL A 76 9.36 3.48 7.96
N ALA A 77 10.28 2.98 7.13
CA ALA A 77 11.27 3.78 6.44
C ALA A 77 11.32 3.42 4.96
N VAL A 78 11.40 4.44 4.11
CA VAL A 78 11.51 4.33 2.65
C VAL A 78 12.83 4.97 2.25
N ASP A 79 13.67 4.22 1.54
CA ASP A 79 14.98 4.67 1.05
C ASP A 79 15.84 5.32 2.16
N GLY A 80 15.78 4.73 3.36
CA GLY A 80 16.49 5.19 4.56
C GLY A 80 15.86 6.37 5.30
N ARG A 81 14.72 6.89 4.85
CA ARG A 81 14.01 8.02 5.48
C ARG A 81 12.74 7.55 6.17
N ARG A 82 12.46 8.09 7.35
CA ARG A 82 11.22 7.78 8.09
C ARG A 82 9.99 8.17 7.27
N ALA A 83 9.02 7.27 7.20
CA ALA A 83 7.75 7.46 6.53
C ALA A 83 6.57 7.10 7.45
N GLY A 84 5.37 7.51 7.05
CA GLY A 84 4.14 7.16 7.77
C GLY A 84 3.59 5.80 7.33
N ALA A 85 2.99 5.08 8.27
CA ALA A 85 2.02 4.03 7.92
C ALA A 85 0.69 4.68 7.50
N TRP A 86 -0.21 3.89 6.92
CA TRP A 86 -1.55 4.29 6.47
C TRP A 86 -1.55 5.33 5.33
N SER A 87 -0.49 5.35 4.54
CA SER A 87 -0.38 6.11 3.29
C SER A 87 0.32 5.29 2.20
N ALA A 88 0.08 5.65 0.95
CA ALA A 88 0.86 5.16 -0.17
C ALA A 88 2.27 5.76 -0.12
N LEU A 89 3.23 4.97 -0.58
CA LEU A 89 4.66 5.22 -0.52
C LEU A 89 5.24 4.95 -1.89
N TYR A 90 6.08 5.86 -2.37
CA TYR A 90 6.88 5.63 -3.56
C TYR A 90 8.27 5.16 -3.14
N VAL A 91 8.59 3.91 -3.46
CA VAL A 91 9.82 3.24 -3.01
C VAL A 91 10.74 3.07 -4.21
N GLU A 92 11.89 3.74 -4.21
CA GLU A 92 12.84 3.64 -5.32
C GLU A 92 13.85 2.50 -5.13
N LYS A 93 14.26 2.24 -3.89
CA LYS A 93 15.33 1.29 -3.57
C LYS A 93 14.92 0.29 -2.50
N SER A 94 14.43 0.77 -1.36
CA SER A 94 14.13 -0.09 -0.21
C SER A 94 12.99 0.39 0.67
N LEU A 95 12.26 -0.58 1.23
CA LEU A 95 11.23 -0.38 2.23
C LEU A 95 11.55 -1.23 3.45
N SER A 96 11.72 -0.57 4.59
CA SER A 96 11.96 -1.19 5.89
C SER A 96 10.72 -1.03 6.77
N VAL A 97 10.29 -2.10 7.40
CA VAL A 97 9.12 -2.14 8.27
C VAL A 97 9.47 -2.86 9.55
N LEU A 98 9.32 -2.16 10.68
CA LEU A 98 9.41 -2.74 12.01
C LEU A 98 7.99 -2.81 12.59
N ALA A 99 7.44 -4.01 12.68
CA ALA A 99 6.11 -4.24 13.23
C ALA A 99 6.17 -4.48 14.74
N GLU A 100 5.47 -3.65 15.51
CA GLU A 100 5.28 -3.83 16.96
C GLU A 100 4.17 -4.84 17.26
N GLY A 101 3.27 -5.04 16.30
CA GLY A 101 2.18 -6.00 16.35
C GLY A 101 1.89 -6.55 14.96
N ARG A 102 0.63 -6.48 14.52
CA ARG A 102 0.29 -6.87 13.15
C ARG A 102 0.41 -5.69 12.21
N ALA A 103 1.09 -5.93 11.10
CA ALA A 103 1.23 -4.98 10.01
C ALA A 103 1.05 -5.68 8.67
N TYR A 104 0.63 -4.91 7.67
CA TYR A 104 0.40 -5.39 6.33
C TYR A 104 1.13 -4.49 5.35
N VAL A 105 1.94 -5.11 4.48
CA VAL A 105 2.68 -4.43 3.42
C VAL A 105 2.09 -4.88 2.10
N SER A 106 1.55 -3.94 1.33
CA SER A 106 1.13 -4.19 -0.04
C SER A 106 2.09 -3.50 -0.98
N VAL A 107 2.29 -4.10 -2.15
CA VAL A 107 3.02 -3.48 -3.28
C VAL A 107 2.11 -3.61 -4.49
N ARG A 108 2.06 -2.57 -5.32
CA ARG A 108 1.20 -2.56 -6.51
C ARG A 108 1.52 -3.74 -7.42
N GLY A 109 0.49 -4.48 -7.80
CA GLY A 109 0.60 -5.67 -8.64
C GLY A 109 1.15 -6.92 -7.93
N LEU A 110 1.34 -6.91 -6.61
CA LEU A 110 1.82 -8.10 -5.87
C LEU A 110 0.96 -9.33 -6.19
N ARG A 111 1.61 -10.47 -6.45
CA ARG A 111 0.95 -11.76 -6.65
C ARG A 111 1.13 -12.67 -5.45
N ALA A 112 0.06 -13.38 -5.08
CA ALA A 112 0.16 -14.46 -4.12
C ALA A 112 0.62 -15.75 -4.83
N PRO A 113 1.57 -16.49 -4.24
CA PRO A 113 2.01 -17.77 -4.80
C PRO A 113 1.02 -18.92 -4.55
N ALA A 114 0.03 -18.74 -3.65
CA ALA A 114 -0.96 -19.76 -3.29
C ALA A 114 -2.23 -19.13 -2.71
N GLU A 115 -3.31 -19.92 -2.59
CA GLU A 115 -4.58 -19.52 -1.96
C GLU A 115 -4.55 -19.54 -0.42
N ARG A 116 -3.42 -19.94 0.17
CA ARG A 116 -3.20 -19.97 1.62
C ARG A 116 -2.03 -19.07 2.01
N LYS A 117 -1.93 -18.75 3.30
CA LYS A 117 -0.76 -18.05 3.82
C LYS A 117 0.51 -18.86 3.61
N VAL A 118 1.53 -18.23 3.02
CA VAL A 118 2.83 -18.84 2.78
C VAL A 118 3.88 -18.09 3.60
N PRO A 119 4.67 -18.77 4.45
CA PRO A 119 5.79 -18.15 5.15
C PRO A 119 6.77 -17.50 4.17
N LEU A 120 7.24 -16.31 4.51
CA LEU A 120 8.21 -15.57 3.71
C LEU A 120 9.60 -15.70 4.34
N SER A 121 10.60 -16.05 3.53
CA SER A 121 11.99 -16.20 3.96
C SER A 121 12.87 -15.10 3.37
N SER A 122 13.93 -14.73 4.07
CA SER A 122 15.00 -13.91 3.49
C SER A 122 15.58 -14.57 2.24
N GLY A 123 15.87 -13.75 1.23
CA GLY A 123 16.28 -14.18 -0.11
C GLY A 123 15.11 -14.51 -1.05
N ALA A 124 13.87 -14.54 -0.57
CA ALA A 124 12.72 -14.76 -1.44
C ALA A 124 12.53 -13.61 -2.43
N THR A 125 12.13 -13.94 -3.66
CA THR A 125 11.76 -12.98 -4.70
C THR A 125 10.25 -13.05 -4.91
N LEU A 126 9.58 -11.90 -4.82
CA LEU A 126 8.14 -11.80 -5.05
C LEU A 126 7.89 -11.13 -6.39
N SER A 127 7.04 -11.76 -7.20
CA SER A 127 6.65 -11.27 -8.53
C SER A 127 5.50 -10.29 -8.44
N MET A 128 5.53 -9.29 -9.33
CA MET A 128 4.47 -8.31 -9.49
C MET A 128 3.95 -8.29 -10.92
N GLU A 129 2.68 -7.98 -11.09
CA GLU A 129 2.10 -7.65 -12.39
C GLU A 129 2.67 -6.34 -12.91
N GLN A 130 3.09 -6.33 -14.18
CA GLN A 130 3.37 -5.09 -14.89
C GLN A 130 2.05 -4.33 -15.05
N SER A 131 1.80 -3.42 -14.10
CA SER A 131 0.72 -2.45 -14.22
C SER A 131 1.24 -1.31 -15.08
N GLY A 132 0.50 -0.96 -16.13
CA GLY A 132 0.96 -0.15 -17.26
C GLY A 132 1.71 1.15 -16.94
N HIS A 133 1.58 1.75 -15.75
CA HIS A 133 2.46 2.80 -15.23
C HIS A 133 2.55 2.65 -13.69
N ASN A 134 3.73 2.32 -13.14
CA ASN A 134 4.02 2.49 -11.71
C ASN A 134 4.16 3.97 -11.30
N GLY A 135 4.24 4.88 -12.28
CA GLY A 135 4.26 6.32 -12.06
C GLY A 135 2.91 6.79 -11.55
N VAL A 136 2.79 6.91 -10.24
CA VAL A 136 1.71 7.67 -9.60
C VAL A 136 2.16 9.14 -9.58
N SER A 137 1.31 10.06 -10.00
CA SER A 137 1.63 11.49 -9.92
C SER A 137 1.86 11.90 -8.46
N ASN A 138 2.73 12.88 -8.20
CA ASN A 138 2.94 13.37 -6.82
C ASN A 138 1.63 13.83 -6.15
N ARG A 139 0.69 14.38 -6.94
CA ARG A 139 -0.64 14.76 -6.46
C ARG A 139 -1.41 13.54 -5.96
N LEU A 140 -1.48 12.47 -6.75
CA LEU A 140 -2.16 11.25 -6.35
C LEU A 140 -1.47 10.56 -5.17
N LEU A 141 -0.13 10.54 -5.14
CA LEU A 141 0.63 9.98 -4.01
C LEU A 141 0.31 10.71 -2.70
N ALA A 142 0.24 12.05 -2.72
CA ALA A 142 -0.13 12.85 -1.56
C ALA A 142 -1.58 12.60 -1.10
N ALA A 143 -2.46 12.24 -2.03
CA ALA A 143 -3.87 11.99 -1.77
C ALA A 143 -4.15 10.61 -1.18
N LEU A 144 -3.37 9.60 -1.56
CA LEU A 144 -3.54 8.21 -1.12
C LEU A 144 -3.06 8.04 0.33
N LYS A 145 -3.85 8.54 1.27
CA LYS A 145 -3.69 8.40 2.71
C LYS A 145 -5.03 8.08 3.33
N VAL A 146 -5.06 7.14 4.27
CA VAL A 146 -6.30 6.82 4.99
C VAL A 146 -6.59 7.96 5.96
N PRO A 147 -7.76 8.64 5.84
CA PRO A 147 -8.10 9.72 6.76
C PRO A 147 -8.37 9.15 8.17
N PRO A 148 -8.12 9.93 9.24
CA PRO A 148 -8.29 9.46 10.62
C PRO A 148 -9.66 8.84 10.91
N SER A 149 -10.73 9.41 10.33
CA SER A 149 -12.11 8.92 10.47
C SER A 149 -12.35 7.54 9.85
N LEU A 150 -11.44 7.08 8.98
CA LEU A 150 -11.47 5.76 8.33
C LEU A 150 -10.32 4.87 8.79
N LEU A 151 -9.60 5.16 9.88
CA LEU A 151 -8.57 4.24 10.39
C LEU A 151 -9.15 3.00 11.08
N SER A 152 -10.39 3.08 11.57
CA SER A 152 -11.10 2.02 12.28
C SER A 152 -12.15 1.35 11.39
N ASP A 153 -12.36 0.04 11.56
CA ASP A 153 -13.43 -0.69 10.90
C ASP A 153 -14.78 -0.64 11.63
N ASN A 154 -14.78 -0.23 12.91
CA ASN A 154 -15.95 -0.20 13.78
C ASN A 154 -16.70 -1.55 13.82
N GLY A 155 -15.98 -2.67 13.67
CA GLY A 155 -16.54 -4.02 13.75
C GLY A 155 -17.03 -4.63 12.43
N ASP A 156 -17.15 -3.84 11.35
CA ASP A 156 -17.44 -4.34 10.00
C ASP A 156 -16.35 -3.91 9.01
N TRP A 157 -15.31 -4.74 8.94
CA TRP A 157 -14.14 -4.51 8.09
C TRP A 157 -14.48 -4.41 6.61
N LEU A 158 -15.48 -5.15 6.12
CA LEU A 158 -15.79 -5.18 4.69
C LEU A 158 -16.52 -3.90 4.30
N GLN A 159 -17.51 -3.48 5.09
CA GLN A 159 -18.17 -2.21 4.88
C GLN A 159 -17.18 -1.04 5.03
N ALA A 160 -16.27 -1.09 6.01
CA ALA A 160 -15.22 -0.09 6.17
C ALA A 160 -14.29 -0.02 4.96
N ALA A 161 -13.86 -1.17 4.44
CA ALA A 161 -13.00 -1.24 3.26
C ALA A 161 -13.72 -0.70 2.01
N TYR A 162 -15.01 -0.97 1.82
CA TYR A 162 -15.79 -0.37 0.73
C TYR A 162 -15.96 1.15 0.89
N ARG A 163 -16.12 1.67 2.11
CA ARG A 163 -16.12 3.12 2.35
C ARG A 163 -14.79 3.76 1.95
N LEU A 164 -13.67 3.13 2.33
CA LEU A 164 -12.33 3.59 1.98
C LEU A 164 -12.09 3.53 0.46
N GLN A 165 -12.54 2.45 -0.19
CA GLN A 165 -12.45 2.31 -1.64
C GLN A 165 -13.20 3.46 -2.34
N ARG A 166 -14.46 3.70 -1.98
CA ARG A 166 -15.27 4.80 -2.55
C ARG A 166 -14.65 6.17 -2.29
N TYR A 167 -14.05 6.36 -1.12
CA TYR A 167 -13.31 7.57 -0.79
C TYR A 167 -12.16 7.79 -1.79
N PHE A 168 -11.32 6.78 -2.02
CA PHE A 168 -10.23 6.90 -2.98
C PHE A 168 -10.70 7.03 -4.43
N GLU A 169 -11.77 6.34 -4.83
CA GLU A 169 -12.37 6.52 -6.17
C GLU A 169 -12.81 7.96 -6.40
N THR A 170 -13.50 8.56 -5.43
CA THR A 170 -13.92 9.97 -5.47
C THR A 170 -12.72 10.90 -5.52
N LEU A 171 -11.70 10.63 -4.69
CA LEU A 171 -10.48 11.42 -4.61
C LEU A 171 -9.69 11.40 -5.92
N MET A 172 -9.59 10.23 -6.55
CA MET A 172 -8.93 10.08 -7.84
C MET A 172 -9.68 10.84 -8.94
N ASP A 173 -11.02 10.78 -8.97
CA ASP A 173 -11.84 11.52 -9.93
C ASP A 173 -11.59 13.04 -9.82
N ILE A 174 -11.67 13.61 -8.62
CA ILE A 174 -11.47 15.06 -8.46
C ILE A 174 -10.04 15.49 -8.80
N ILE A 175 -9.02 14.67 -8.50
CA ILE A 175 -7.62 14.96 -8.86
C ILE A 175 -7.44 14.93 -10.38
N GLN A 176 -8.05 13.96 -11.07
CA GLN A 176 -8.03 13.89 -12.53
C GLN A 176 -8.70 15.11 -13.16
N ARG A 177 -9.73 15.65 -12.51
CA ARG A 177 -10.41 16.89 -12.92
C ARG A 177 -9.63 18.16 -12.62
N GLY A 178 -8.46 18.05 -11.98
CA GLY A 178 -7.56 19.18 -11.72
C GLY A 178 -7.62 19.72 -10.29
N ALA A 179 -8.22 19.00 -9.34
CA ALA A 179 -8.25 19.44 -7.94
C ALA A 179 -6.83 19.65 -7.39
N GLU A 180 -6.70 20.69 -6.56
CA GLU A 180 -5.46 21.05 -5.91
C GLU A 180 -5.57 20.89 -4.40
N LEU A 181 -4.46 20.47 -3.77
CA LEU A 181 -4.37 20.36 -2.32
C LEU A 181 -4.04 21.73 -1.74
N VAL A 182 -4.95 22.25 -0.93
CA VAL A 182 -4.78 23.51 -0.21
C VAL A 182 -4.75 23.28 1.29
N ARG A 183 -3.97 24.11 1.98
CA ARG A 183 -3.96 24.18 3.44
C ARG A 183 -4.79 25.37 3.88
N VAL A 184 -5.78 25.12 4.73
CA VAL A 184 -6.70 26.13 5.25
C VAL A 184 -6.65 26.15 6.77
N SER A 185 -6.53 27.33 7.36
CA SER A 185 -6.58 27.52 8.80
C SER A 185 -7.98 27.99 9.21
N ILE A 186 -8.67 27.22 10.05
CA ILE A 186 -10.01 27.56 10.55
C ILE A 186 -9.94 27.52 12.08
N GLY A 187 -10.14 28.67 12.73
CA GLY A 187 -10.09 28.77 14.19
C GLY A 187 -8.74 28.41 14.81
N GLY A 188 -7.63 28.62 14.09
CA GLY A 188 -6.27 28.28 14.54
C GLY A 188 -5.88 26.82 14.33
N VAL A 189 -6.74 25.99 13.73
CA VAL A 189 -6.45 24.61 13.35
C VAL A 189 -6.20 24.56 11.85
N GLU A 190 -5.09 23.93 11.43
CA GLU A 190 -4.78 23.69 10.02
C GLU A 190 -5.48 22.43 9.51
N TYR A 191 -6.09 22.54 8.33
CA TYR A 191 -6.72 21.45 7.61
C TYR A 191 -6.13 21.36 6.20
N GLU A 192 -6.03 20.15 5.67
CA GLU A 192 -5.70 19.88 4.28
C GLU A 192 -6.98 19.51 3.52
N ALA A 193 -7.26 20.20 2.41
CA ALA A 193 -8.46 20.00 1.60
C ALA A 193 -8.11 19.94 0.11
N TRP A 194 -8.76 19.03 -0.61
CA TRP A 194 -8.72 18.99 -2.08
C TRP A 194 -9.83 19.87 -2.63
N VAL A 195 -9.48 20.91 -3.38
CA VAL A 195 -10.42 21.89 -3.93
C VAL A 195 -10.40 21.79 -5.45
N LEU A 196 -11.59 21.72 -6.03
CA LEU A 196 -11.80 21.76 -7.48
C LEU A 196 -12.60 23.02 -7.82
N GLU A 197 -12.10 23.82 -8.76
CA GLU A 197 -12.85 24.94 -9.29
C GLU A 197 -14.01 24.41 -10.14
N VAL A 198 -15.24 24.80 -9.79
CA VAL A 198 -16.44 24.45 -10.55
C VAL A 198 -16.82 25.69 -11.36
N SER A 199 -16.37 25.71 -12.62
CA SER A 199 -16.74 26.73 -13.62
C SER A 199 -18.12 26.46 -14.21
#